data_AF-A0A951F014-F1
#
_entry.id   AF-A0A951F014-F1
#
_cell.length_a   1.000
_cell.length_b   1.000
_cell.length_c   1.000
_cell.angle_alpha   90.00
_cell.angle_beta   90.00
_cell.angle_gamma   90.00
#
_symmetry.space_group_name_H-M   'P 1'
#
loop_
_entity.id
_entity.type
_entity.pdbx_description
1 polymer ?
#
loop_
_entity_poly.entity_id
_entity_poly.type
_entity_poly.pdbx_seq_one_letter_code
_entity_poly.pdbx_strand_id
1 'polypeptide(L)'
;MDFGDLNQHDTNCNNVACGPTAATNSFVFLQNMYPAIYDMNLVPHIPGGTMYQDEVDVANELSNIMHTCNLCNPGAGGTYIEDFIAGKQAYMNMVAPNMTVFAAQMNFAWRPTDPDGNNVGPKPAYVMDNTVPTSQFIASQINAGEDVEIFLAGDIDHYVTLFDFTFDTTAHTGQIGYIDPDTGNIGFSNITGQDASGYLEVAYGTNSEVIAHAVAESPVPEPATWLCAAAGLAAIIIRRQMRATS
;
A
#
# COMPACT_ATOMS: atom_id res chain seq x y z
N MET A 1 4.80 -11.72 8.98
CA MET A 1 5.01 -10.33 8.51
C MET A 1 4.18 -9.48 9.43
N ASP A 2 4.77 -8.45 10.03
CA ASP A 2 4.16 -7.70 11.13
C ASP A 2 3.67 -6.35 10.59
N PHE A 3 2.38 -6.31 10.21
CA PHE A 3 1.67 -5.12 9.75
C PHE A 3 1.06 -4.39 10.95
N GLY A 4 0.69 -3.12 10.76
CA GLY A 4 -0.14 -2.42 11.73
C GLY A 4 -1.52 -3.05 11.85
N ASP A 5 -2.15 -2.87 13.00
CA ASP A 5 -3.50 -3.34 13.31
C ASP A 5 -4.45 -2.17 13.61
N LEU A 6 -4.13 -0.98 13.09
CA LEU A 6 -4.91 0.22 13.32
C LEU A 6 -6.34 0.05 12.80
N ASN A 7 -7.29 0.34 13.68
CA ASN A 7 -8.69 0.48 13.35
C ASN A 7 -9.03 1.93 13.00
N GLN A 8 -9.62 2.16 11.83
CA GLN A 8 -9.99 3.49 11.34
C GLN A 8 -10.92 4.22 12.30
N HIS A 9 -11.74 3.48 13.08
CA HIS A 9 -12.69 4.06 14.01
C HIS A 9 -12.04 4.78 15.20
N ASP A 10 -10.75 4.53 15.44
CA ASP A 10 -9.96 5.20 16.46
C ASP A 10 -9.30 6.49 15.94
N THR A 11 -9.47 6.82 14.66
CA THR A 11 -8.99 8.07 14.06
C THR A 11 -10.01 9.21 14.18
N ASN A 12 -9.58 10.43 13.88
CA ASN A 12 -10.45 11.61 13.81
C ASN A 12 -11.49 11.52 12.68
N CYS A 13 -11.21 10.74 11.63
CA CYS A 13 -12.06 10.54 10.46
C CYS A 13 -12.73 9.14 10.51
N ASN A 14 -13.25 8.76 11.67
CA ASN A 14 -13.61 7.39 12.06
C ASN A 14 -14.52 6.57 11.13
N ASN A 15 -15.27 7.19 10.21
CA ASN A 15 -16.16 6.49 9.29
C ASN A 15 -15.68 6.49 7.82
N VAL A 16 -14.60 7.20 7.52
CA VAL A 16 -14.13 7.43 6.13
C VAL A 16 -12.62 7.29 5.98
N ALA A 17 -11.90 6.90 7.05
CA ALA A 17 -10.44 6.85 7.11
C ALA A 17 -9.80 5.55 6.60
N CYS A 18 -10.53 4.72 5.84
CA CYS A 18 -9.99 3.45 5.33
C CYS A 18 -8.66 3.65 4.56
N GLY A 19 -8.54 4.72 3.76
CA GLY A 19 -7.31 5.06 3.05
C GLY A 19 -6.13 5.35 3.99
N PRO A 20 -6.16 6.43 4.79
CA PRO A 20 -5.10 6.76 5.74
C PRO A 20 -4.73 5.60 6.66
N THR A 21 -5.73 4.86 7.16
CA THR A 21 -5.49 3.70 8.02
C THR A 21 -4.79 2.55 7.28
N ALA A 22 -5.19 2.23 6.04
CA ALA A 22 -4.50 1.22 5.24
C ALA A 22 -3.03 1.61 4.96
N ALA A 23 -2.77 2.88 4.66
CA ALA A 23 -1.41 3.39 4.48
C ALA A 23 -0.59 3.30 5.78
N THR A 24 -1.15 3.66 6.94
CA THR A 24 -0.45 3.51 8.23
C THR A 24 -0.13 2.05 8.53
N ASN A 25 -1.06 1.12 8.29
CA ASN A 25 -0.82 -0.31 8.52
C ASN A 25 0.33 -0.85 7.65
N SER A 26 0.48 -0.31 6.44
CA SER A 26 1.58 -0.63 5.53
C SER A 26 2.92 -0.03 5.98
N PHE A 27 2.90 1.18 6.55
CA PHE A 27 4.09 1.83 7.09
C PHE A 27 4.72 1.03 8.24
N VAL A 28 3.90 0.46 9.11
CA VAL A 28 4.35 -0.46 10.17
C VAL A 28 5.04 -1.68 9.57
N PHE A 29 4.47 -2.27 8.50
CA PHE A 29 5.14 -3.37 7.79
C PHE A 29 6.48 -2.94 7.20
N LEU A 30 6.52 -1.83 6.48
CA LEU A 30 7.73 -1.33 5.83
C LEU A 30 8.85 -1.06 6.84
N GLN A 31 8.55 -0.42 7.97
CA GLN A 31 9.56 -0.15 8.99
C GLN A 31 10.05 -1.43 9.69
N ASN A 32 9.15 -2.40 9.91
CA ASN A 32 9.50 -3.68 10.52
C ASN A 32 10.33 -4.57 9.58
N MET A 33 9.99 -4.56 8.29
CA MET A 33 10.66 -5.34 7.25
C MET A 33 12.01 -4.71 6.84
N TYR A 34 12.09 -3.38 6.82
CA TYR A 34 13.27 -2.62 6.38
C TYR A 34 13.74 -1.62 7.44
N PRO A 35 14.08 -2.06 8.67
CA PRO A 35 14.42 -1.16 9.76
C PRO A 35 15.72 -0.38 9.51
N ALA A 36 16.62 -0.91 8.68
CA ALA A 36 17.85 -0.20 8.29
C ALA A 36 17.60 1.00 7.35
N ILE A 37 16.42 1.09 6.74
CA ILE A 37 16.04 2.13 5.79
C ILE A 37 15.09 3.12 6.46
N TYR A 38 14.06 2.61 7.13
CA TYR A 38 13.01 3.43 7.70
C TYR A 38 13.15 3.68 9.21
N ASP A 39 13.85 2.82 9.96
CA ASP A 39 13.93 2.89 11.43
C ASP A 39 12.54 3.08 12.07
N MET A 40 12.28 4.23 12.72
CA MET A 40 10.95 4.65 13.17
C MET A 40 10.51 5.96 12.49
N ASN A 41 10.92 6.20 11.25
CA ASN A 41 10.57 7.44 10.55
C ASN A 41 9.15 7.42 9.99
N LEU A 42 8.64 6.26 9.56
CA LEU A 42 7.30 6.16 8.96
C LEU A 42 6.19 6.25 10.02
N VAL A 43 6.36 5.57 11.16
CA VAL A 43 5.52 5.73 12.36
C VAL A 43 6.41 6.10 13.54
N PRO A 44 6.66 7.40 13.78
CA PRO A 44 7.55 7.86 14.84
C PRO A 44 6.97 7.67 16.24
N HIS A 45 7.76 7.06 17.12
CA HIS A 45 7.36 6.90 18.51
C HIS A 45 7.45 8.21 19.31
N ILE A 46 6.33 8.64 19.91
CA ILE A 46 6.30 9.79 20.81
C ILE A 46 6.52 9.32 22.26
N PRO A 47 7.57 9.83 22.96
CA PRO A 47 7.84 9.42 24.34
C PRO A 47 6.65 9.64 25.28
N GLY A 48 6.18 8.56 25.92
CA GLY A 48 5.03 8.57 26.81
C GLY A 48 3.70 8.14 26.16
N GLY A 49 3.69 7.91 24.85
CA GLY A 49 2.60 7.26 24.11
C GLY A 49 2.76 5.74 24.01
N THR A 50 1.82 5.10 23.30
CA THR A 50 1.91 3.69 22.87
C THR A 50 2.16 3.66 21.35
N MET A 51 2.74 2.56 20.84
CA MET A 51 2.91 2.38 19.38
C MET A 51 1.58 2.52 18.63
N TYR A 52 0.50 1.97 19.18
CA TYR A 52 -0.84 2.14 18.61
C TYR A 52 -1.30 3.60 18.55
N GLN A 53 -0.95 4.42 19.56
CA GLN A 53 -1.26 5.85 19.51
C GLN A 53 -0.44 6.56 18.42
N ASP A 54 0.82 6.14 18.20
CA ASP A 54 1.63 6.68 17.12
C ASP A 54 1.01 6.34 15.75
N GLU A 55 0.45 5.14 15.58
CA GLU A 55 -0.32 4.76 14.38
C GLU A 55 -1.56 5.65 14.18
N VAL A 56 -2.34 5.88 15.24
CA VAL A 56 -3.50 6.79 15.21
C VAL A 56 -3.06 8.20 14.80
N ASP A 57 -1.95 8.70 15.35
CA ASP A 57 -1.44 10.04 15.08
C ASP A 57 -0.99 10.18 13.60
N VAL A 58 -0.32 9.16 13.05
CA VAL A 58 0.05 9.13 11.62
C VAL A 58 -1.18 9.05 10.72
N ALA A 59 -2.16 8.21 11.03
CA ALA A 59 -3.39 8.13 10.23
C ALA A 59 -4.17 9.45 10.23
N ASN A 60 -4.15 10.18 11.35
CA ASN A 60 -4.74 11.52 11.45
C ASN A 60 -3.96 12.55 10.61
N GLU A 61 -2.64 12.48 10.58
CA GLU A 61 -1.83 13.33 9.71
C GLU A 61 -2.10 13.03 8.23
N LEU A 62 -2.07 11.76 7.84
CA LEU A 62 -2.42 11.32 6.49
C LEU A 62 -3.84 11.73 6.10
N SER A 63 -4.81 11.65 7.00
CA SER A 63 -6.18 12.10 6.74
C SER A 63 -6.26 13.56 6.32
N ASN A 64 -5.39 14.43 6.87
CA ASN A 64 -5.29 15.82 6.47
C ASN A 64 -4.60 15.98 5.11
N ILE A 65 -3.52 15.22 4.87
CA ILE A 65 -2.76 15.27 3.61
C ILE A 65 -3.59 14.72 2.42
N MET A 66 -4.37 13.67 2.67
CA MET A 66 -5.18 12.95 1.68
C MET A 66 -6.61 13.50 1.54
N HIS A 67 -6.91 14.63 2.18
CA HIS A 67 -8.24 15.27 2.16
C HIS A 67 -9.41 14.33 2.54
N THR A 68 -9.16 13.33 3.38
CA THR A 68 -10.06 12.22 3.67
C THR A 68 -11.39 12.66 4.28
N CYS A 69 -11.34 13.59 5.22
CA CYS A 69 -12.56 14.12 5.82
C CYS A 69 -12.41 15.60 6.17
N ASN A 70 -13.54 16.30 6.19
CA ASN A 70 -13.61 17.60 6.82
C ASN A 70 -13.76 17.38 8.34
N LEU A 71 -12.84 17.89 9.16
CA LEU A 71 -12.95 17.77 10.63
C LEU A 71 -14.21 18.44 11.21
N CYS A 72 -14.85 19.36 10.47
CA CYS A 72 -16.15 19.92 10.82
C CYS A 72 -17.35 19.04 10.41
N ASN A 73 -17.12 18.02 9.58
CA ASN A 73 -18.08 17.00 9.17
C ASN A 73 -17.38 15.64 8.93
N PRO A 74 -16.88 14.97 9.99
CA PRO A 74 -15.97 13.83 9.86
C PRO A 74 -16.62 12.56 9.31
N GLY A 75 -17.95 12.55 9.11
CA GLY A 75 -18.70 11.45 8.50
C GLY A 75 -19.05 11.65 7.02
N ALA A 76 -18.57 12.73 6.40
CA ALA A 76 -18.71 12.97 4.96
C ALA A 76 -17.33 13.06 4.32
N GLY A 77 -17.15 12.36 3.20
CA GLY A 77 -15.90 12.31 2.46
C GLY A 77 -15.49 10.87 2.18
N GLY A 78 -14.19 10.65 2.22
CA GLY A 78 -13.50 9.47 1.74
C GLY A 78 -12.19 9.91 1.11
N THR A 79 -11.26 8.99 0.95
CA THR A 79 -10.01 9.28 0.24
C THR A 79 -10.18 8.94 -1.22
N TYR A 80 -10.05 9.92 -2.10
CA TYR A 80 -9.96 9.66 -3.53
C TYR A 80 -8.62 9.01 -3.88
N ILE A 81 -8.59 8.19 -4.92
CA ILE A 81 -7.39 7.44 -5.32
C ILE A 81 -6.19 8.34 -5.59
N GLU A 82 -6.39 9.50 -6.22
CA GLU A 82 -5.29 10.43 -6.47
C GLU A 82 -4.73 11.03 -5.18
N ASP A 83 -5.60 11.41 -4.23
CA ASP A 83 -5.20 11.89 -2.92
C ASP A 83 -4.51 10.81 -2.09
N PHE A 84 -4.94 9.55 -2.19
CA PHE A 84 -4.23 8.42 -1.59
C PHE A 84 -2.79 8.35 -2.10
N ILE A 85 -2.62 8.27 -3.43
CA ILE A 85 -1.30 8.10 -4.06
C ILE A 85 -0.40 9.31 -3.76
N ALA A 86 -0.89 10.52 -4.02
CA ALA A 86 -0.12 11.74 -3.84
C ALA A 86 0.16 12.02 -2.36
N GLY A 87 -0.81 11.77 -1.49
CA GLY A 87 -0.69 12.00 -0.06
C GLY A 87 0.27 11.02 0.61
N LYS A 88 0.19 9.72 0.27
CA LYS A 88 1.15 8.71 0.75
C LYS A 88 2.57 9.05 0.28
N GLN A 89 2.74 9.40 -1.00
CA GLN A 89 4.02 9.88 -1.54
C GLN A 89 4.52 11.13 -0.78
N ALA A 90 3.66 12.11 -0.53
CA ALA A 90 4.03 13.36 0.15
C ALA A 90 4.50 13.11 1.58
N TYR A 91 3.76 12.29 2.34
CA TYR A 91 4.11 11.91 3.70
C TYR A 91 5.45 11.17 3.74
N MET A 92 5.63 10.12 2.94
CA MET A 92 6.87 9.34 2.94
C MET A 92 8.08 10.19 2.52
N ASN A 93 7.93 11.10 1.55
CA ASN A 93 9.01 12.02 1.18
C ASN A 93 9.32 13.06 2.25
N MET A 94 8.37 13.40 3.11
CA MET A 94 8.56 14.31 4.24
C MET A 94 9.36 13.63 5.36
N VAL A 95 9.00 12.40 5.74
CA VAL A 95 9.61 11.71 6.89
C VAL A 95 10.81 10.83 6.53
N ALA A 96 10.86 10.30 5.31
CA ALA A 96 11.90 9.41 4.80
C ALA A 96 12.31 9.80 3.36
N PRO A 97 12.90 11.01 3.16
CA PRO A 97 13.18 11.55 1.84
C PRO A 97 14.12 10.66 1.02
N ASN A 98 13.71 10.35 -0.22
CA ASN A 98 14.46 9.52 -1.17
C ASN A 98 14.71 8.07 -0.71
N MET A 99 13.92 7.57 0.25
CA MET A 99 14.04 6.19 0.74
C MET A 99 13.06 5.22 0.07
N THR A 100 12.17 5.73 -0.79
CA THR A 100 11.06 4.96 -1.36
C THR A 100 10.91 5.23 -2.85
N VAL A 101 10.69 4.16 -3.61
CA VAL A 101 10.17 4.20 -4.99
C VAL A 101 8.71 3.76 -4.95
N PHE A 102 7.88 4.36 -5.79
CA PHE A 102 6.44 4.12 -5.83
C PHE A 102 6.07 3.49 -7.17
N ALA A 103 5.04 2.66 -7.17
CA ALA A 103 4.39 2.17 -8.37
C ALA A 103 2.88 2.13 -8.15
N ALA A 104 2.09 2.45 -9.19
CA ALA A 104 0.64 2.39 -9.08
C ALA A 104 -0.03 2.05 -10.42
N GLN A 105 -1.11 1.27 -10.35
CA GLN A 105 -2.05 1.04 -11.45
C GLN A 105 -3.45 1.49 -11.01
N MET A 106 -4.15 2.23 -11.87
CA MET A 106 -5.51 2.67 -11.61
C MET A 106 -6.36 2.70 -12.88
N ASN A 107 -7.63 2.31 -12.74
CA ASN A 107 -8.52 2.06 -13.88
C ASN A 107 -9.07 3.30 -14.59
N PHE A 108 -8.87 4.50 -14.06
CA PHE A 108 -9.35 5.74 -14.65
C PHE A 108 -8.21 6.76 -14.85
N ALA A 109 -8.48 7.82 -15.60
CA ALA A 109 -7.49 8.86 -15.90
C ALA A 109 -7.19 9.72 -14.67
N TRP A 110 -5.91 10.03 -14.42
CA TRP A 110 -5.52 10.89 -13.30
C TRP A 110 -6.21 12.24 -13.35
N ARG A 111 -6.83 12.66 -12.25
CA ARG A 111 -7.40 14.01 -12.12
C ARG A 111 -6.46 14.87 -11.27
N PRO A 112 -5.97 16.01 -11.79
CA PRO A 112 -5.14 16.92 -11.01
C PRO A 112 -5.93 17.67 -9.94
N THR A 113 -7.27 17.58 -9.99
CA THR A 113 -8.19 18.09 -9.00
C THR A 113 -9.18 16.97 -8.71
N ASP A 114 -9.36 16.64 -7.43
CA ASP A 114 -10.28 15.59 -7.03
C ASP A 114 -11.75 16.02 -7.24
N PRO A 115 -12.74 15.13 -7.09
CA PRO A 115 -14.15 15.48 -7.23
C PRO A 115 -14.66 16.51 -6.22
N ASP A 116 -13.99 16.69 -5.09
CA ASP A 116 -14.35 17.66 -4.04
C ASP A 116 -13.73 19.04 -4.29
N GLY A 117 -12.86 19.17 -5.31
CA GLY A 117 -12.21 20.40 -5.71
C GLY A 117 -10.83 20.63 -5.11
N ASN A 118 -10.27 19.66 -4.39
CA ASN A 118 -8.92 19.74 -3.84
C ASN A 118 -7.88 19.57 -4.94
N ASN A 119 -6.79 20.32 -4.85
CA ASN A 119 -5.71 20.25 -5.82
C ASN A 119 -4.72 19.14 -5.43
N VAL A 120 -4.79 18.02 -6.14
CA VAL A 120 -3.87 16.88 -5.96
C VAL A 120 -2.54 17.11 -6.68
N GLY A 121 -2.56 17.89 -7.76
CA GLY A 121 -1.38 18.20 -8.57
C GLY A 121 -1.18 17.27 -9.78
N PRO A 122 -0.05 17.40 -10.49
CA PRO A 122 0.18 16.66 -11.73
C PRO A 122 0.37 15.15 -11.47
N LYS A 123 -0.02 14.33 -12.45
CA LYS A 123 0.17 12.87 -12.39
C LYS A 123 1.65 12.52 -12.16
N PRO A 124 2.00 11.78 -11.09
CA PRO A 124 3.35 11.26 -10.92
C PRO A 124 3.73 10.31 -12.06
N ALA A 125 5.01 10.30 -12.44
CA ALA A 125 5.49 9.53 -13.59
C ALA A 125 5.32 8.00 -13.43
N TYR A 126 5.29 7.51 -12.20
CA TYR A 126 5.13 6.09 -11.88
C TYR A 126 3.67 5.62 -11.91
N VAL A 127 2.70 6.54 -12.02
CA VAL A 127 1.27 6.20 -12.05
C VAL A 127 0.86 5.78 -13.46
N MET A 128 0.44 4.54 -13.59
CA MET A 128 -0.21 4.01 -14.78
C MET A 128 -1.72 4.19 -14.65
N ASP A 129 -2.23 5.31 -15.17
CA ASP A 129 -3.66 5.61 -15.23
C ASP A 129 -4.32 4.96 -16.47
N ASN A 130 -5.65 4.85 -16.46
CA ASN A 130 -6.41 4.08 -17.45
C ASN A 130 -5.89 2.62 -17.61
N THR A 131 -5.34 2.06 -16.54
CA THR A 131 -4.74 0.73 -16.49
C THR A 131 -5.30 0.00 -15.29
N VAL A 132 -6.19 -0.96 -15.54
CA VAL A 132 -6.71 -1.82 -14.47
C VAL A 132 -5.56 -2.54 -13.77
N PRO A 133 -5.51 -2.58 -12.42
CA PRO A 133 -4.53 -3.36 -11.69
C PRO A 133 -4.50 -4.82 -12.14
N THR A 134 -3.32 -5.27 -12.57
CA THR A 134 -3.14 -6.65 -13.04
C THR A 134 -2.74 -7.56 -11.89
N SER A 135 -3.14 -8.84 -11.96
CA SER A 135 -2.64 -9.86 -11.02
C SER A 135 -1.12 -9.99 -11.07
N GLN A 136 -0.51 -9.77 -12.24
CA GLN A 136 0.95 -9.74 -12.39
C GLN A 136 1.60 -8.60 -11.61
N PHE A 137 1.05 -7.38 -11.69
CA PHE A 137 1.53 -6.23 -10.94
C PHE A 137 1.50 -6.54 -9.44
N ILE A 138 0.31 -6.86 -8.90
CA ILE A 138 0.11 -7.13 -7.47
C ILE A 138 1.02 -8.26 -6.98
N ALA A 139 1.04 -9.39 -7.70
CA ALA A 139 1.90 -10.52 -7.33
C ALA A 139 3.39 -10.15 -7.37
N SER A 140 3.83 -9.33 -8.32
CA SER A 140 5.25 -8.94 -8.41
C SER A 140 5.71 -8.09 -7.23
N GLN A 141 4.87 -7.17 -6.75
CA GLN A 141 5.18 -6.30 -5.61
C GLN A 141 5.20 -7.11 -4.30
N ILE A 142 4.18 -7.93 -4.05
CA ILE A 142 4.13 -8.80 -2.85
C ILE A 142 5.31 -9.78 -2.83
N ASN A 143 5.67 -10.38 -3.97
CA ASN A 143 6.83 -11.28 -4.05
C ASN A 143 8.18 -10.57 -3.88
N ALA A 144 8.25 -9.26 -4.11
CA ALA A 144 9.44 -8.45 -3.85
C ALA A 144 9.57 -8.04 -2.37
N GLY A 145 8.56 -8.34 -1.54
CA GLY A 145 8.50 -7.95 -0.13
C GLY A 145 8.02 -6.52 0.08
N GLU A 146 7.37 -5.94 -0.92
CA GLU A 146 6.81 -4.59 -0.88
C GLU A 146 5.43 -4.61 -0.23
N ASP A 147 5.01 -3.48 0.33
CA ASP A 147 3.60 -3.28 0.68
C ASP A 147 2.77 -3.06 -0.59
N VAL A 148 1.49 -3.44 -0.51
CA VAL A 148 0.51 -3.14 -1.55
C VAL A 148 -0.79 -2.76 -0.90
N GLU A 149 -1.34 -1.58 -1.19
CA GLU A 149 -2.74 -1.27 -0.88
C GLU A 149 -3.57 -1.32 -2.15
N ILE A 150 -4.79 -1.81 -1.99
CA ILE A 150 -5.77 -1.83 -3.07
C ILE A 150 -7.01 -1.04 -2.69
N PHE A 151 -7.67 -0.51 -3.71
CA PHE A 151 -9.03 0.01 -3.59
C PHE A 151 -10.00 -1.00 -4.19
N LEU A 152 -10.88 -1.50 -3.32
CA LEU A 152 -12.05 -2.30 -3.68
C LEU A 152 -13.18 -1.33 -4.05
N ALA A 153 -13.77 -1.53 -5.22
CA ALA A 153 -14.87 -0.71 -5.72
C ALA A 153 -16.05 -1.58 -6.17
N GLY A 154 -17.27 -1.15 -5.86
CA GLY A 154 -18.49 -1.90 -6.17
C GLY A 154 -19.63 -1.62 -5.20
N ASP A 155 -20.01 -2.61 -4.39
CA ASP A 155 -21.08 -2.43 -3.39
C ASP A 155 -20.60 -1.56 -2.22
N ILE A 156 -19.31 -1.66 -1.87
CA ILE A 156 -18.62 -0.81 -0.90
C ILE A 156 -17.27 -0.38 -1.46
N ASP A 157 -17.01 0.91 -1.39
CA ASP A 157 -15.70 1.50 -1.68
C ASP A 157 -14.80 1.40 -0.44
N HIS A 158 -13.69 0.66 -0.53
CA HIS A 158 -12.83 0.38 0.62
C HIS A 158 -11.36 0.21 0.26
N TYR A 159 -10.47 0.75 1.10
CA TYR A 159 -9.04 0.46 1.02
C TYR A 159 -8.68 -0.70 1.93
N VAL A 160 -7.76 -1.55 1.50
CA VAL A 160 -7.16 -2.58 2.36
C VAL A 160 -5.66 -2.71 2.07
N THR A 161 -4.89 -3.15 3.06
CA THR A 161 -3.46 -3.40 2.94
C THR A 161 -3.22 -4.88 2.71
N LEU A 162 -2.67 -5.29 1.57
CA LEU A 162 -2.41 -6.69 1.26
C LEU A 162 -1.16 -7.19 1.97
N PHE A 163 -1.25 -8.41 2.50
CA PHE A 163 -0.09 -9.18 2.96
C PHE A 163 0.07 -10.51 2.20
N ASP A 164 -0.94 -10.92 1.44
CA ASP A 164 -0.91 -12.16 0.64
C ASP A 164 -1.75 -12.00 -0.63
N PHE A 165 -1.31 -12.67 -1.70
CA PHE A 165 -1.99 -12.69 -2.99
C PHE A 165 -1.68 -13.97 -3.75
N THR A 166 -2.72 -14.70 -4.14
CA THR A 166 -2.64 -15.87 -5.00
C THR A 166 -3.61 -15.72 -6.17
N PHE A 167 -3.18 -16.12 -7.37
CA PHE A 167 -4.02 -16.05 -8.55
C PHE A 167 -3.65 -17.13 -9.57
N ASP A 168 -4.63 -17.95 -9.97
CA ASP A 168 -4.54 -18.88 -11.07
C ASP A 168 -4.96 -18.19 -12.36
N THR A 169 -3.98 -17.86 -13.20
CA THR A 169 -4.21 -17.21 -14.50
C THR A 169 -5.00 -18.05 -15.51
N THR A 170 -5.13 -19.36 -15.31
CA THR A 170 -5.92 -20.25 -16.18
C THR A 170 -7.38 -20.28 -15.73
N ALA A 171 -7.60 -20.37 -14.42
CA ALA A 171 -8.94 -20.39 -13.85
C ALA A 171 -9.53 -18.98 -13.63
N HIS A 172 -8.69 -17.95 -13.65
CA HIS A 172 -9.00 -16.56 -13.26
C HIS A 172 -9.55 -16.44 -11.84
N THR A 173 -9.08 -17.28 -10.92
CA THR A 173 -9.51 -17.30 -9.51
C THR A 173 -8.31 -17.25 -8.57
N GLY A 174 -8.55 -16.94 -7.30
CA GLY A 174 -7.46 -16.75 -6.35
C GLY A 174 -7.94 -16.31 -4.97
N GLN A 175 -7.05 -15.72 -4.19
CA GLN A 175 -7.34 -15.20 -2.87
C GLN A 175 -6.42 -14.02 -2.55
N ILE A 176 -6.97 -13.03 -1.85
CA ILE A 176 -6.22 -11.97 -1.20
C ILE A 176 -6.26 -12.16 0.32
N GLY A 177 -5.13 -11.91 0.98
CA GLY A 177 -5.03 -11.73 2.42
C GLY A 177 -4.68 -10.28 2.72
N TYR A 178 -5.39 -9.65 3.65
CA TYR A 178 -5.28 -8.21 3.90
C TYR A 178 -5.51 -7.83 5.36
N ILE A 179 -5.00 -6.66 5.76
CA ILE A 179 -5.44 -5.95 6.96
C ILE A 179 -6.63 -5.07 6.58
N ASP A 180 -7.75 -5.27 7.27
CA ASP A 180 -8.97 -4.50 7.09
C ASP A 180 -8.94 -3.26 7.99
N PRO A 181 -8.81 -2.03 7.45
CA PRO A 181 -8.78 -0.84 8.27
C PRO A 181 -10.08 -0.58 9.03
N ASP A 182 -11.23 -1.15 8.64
CA ASP A 182 -12.48 -1.00 9.40
C ASP A 182 -12.41 -1.70 10.76
N THR A 183 -11.61 -2.76 10.87
CA THR A 183 -11.54 -3.58 12.09
C THR A 183 -10.16 -3.64 12.72
N GLY A 184 -9.10 -3.30 11.98
CA GLY A 184 -7.71 -3.54 12.35
C GLY A 184 -7.28 -5.01 12.22
N ASN A 185 -8.17 -5.91 11.77
CA ASN A 185 -7.91 -7.34 11.76
C ASN A 185 -7.49 -7.85 10.38
N ILE A 186 -6.88 -9.03 10.40
CA ILE A 186 -6.61 -9.85 9.22
C ILE A 186 -7.94 -10.33 8.61
N GLY A 187 -8.10 -10.11 7.31
CA GLY A 187 -9.16 -10.65 6.47
C GLY A 187 -8.62 -11.48 5.31
N PHE A 188 -9.51 -12.32 4.75
CA PHE A 188 -9.25 -13.09 3.54
C PHE A 188 -10.48 -13.03 2.64
N SER A 189 -10.27 -12.79 1.35
CA SER A 189 -11.34 -12.72 0.36
C SER A 189 -10.93 -13.46 -0.91
N ASN A 190 -11.87 -14.17 -1.52
CA ASN A 190 -11.59 -14.93 -2.74
C ASN A 190 -11.67 -14.01 -3.95
N ILE A 191 -10.73 -14.18 -4.88
CA ILE A 191 -10.86 -13.65 -6.24
C ILE A 191 -11.71 -14.67 -7.00
N THR A 192 -12.91 -14.28 -7.41
CA THR A 192 -13.91 -15.17 -8.02
C THR A 192 -13.85 -15.20 -9.53
N GLY A 193 -13.17 -14.23 -10.14
CA GLY A 193 -13.11 -14.09 -11.58
C GLY A 193 -12.18 -12.97 -12.04
N GLN A 194 -12.05 -12.87 -13.35
CA GLN A 194 -11.54 -11.70 -14.04
C GLN A 194 -12.51 -11.34 -15.16
N ASP A 195 -12.98 -10.10 -15.17
CA ASP A 195 -13.94 -9.64 -16.17
C ASP A 195 -13.30 -9.41 -17.55
N ALA A 196 -14.12 -9.12 -18.56
CA ALA A 196 -13.64 -8.88 -19.92
C ALA A 196 -12.78 -7.60 -20.07
N SER A 197 -12.86 -6.68 -19.10
CA SER A 197 -12.05 -5.45 -19.06
C SER A 197 -10.73 -5.66 -18.27
N GLY A 198 -10.55 -6.83 -17.66
CA GLY A 198 -9.37 -7.22 -16.91
C GLY A 198 -9.47 -7.00 -15.39
N TYR A 199 -10.61 -6.54 -14.87
CA TYR A 199 -10.82 -6.36 -13.43
C TYR A 199 -10.80 -7.68 -12.71
N LEU A 200 -10.06 -7.73 -11.59
CA LEU A 200 -10.11 -8.85 -10.66
C LEU A 200 -11.35 -8.70 -9.78
N GLU A 201 -12.26 -9.66 -9.86
CA GLU A 201 -13.52 -9.68 -9.09
C GLU A 201 -13.27 -10.34 -7.73
N VAL A 202 -13.66 -9.68 -6.65
CA VAL A 202 -13.36 -10.07 -5.26
C VAL A 202 -14.67 -10.21 -4.48
N ALA A 203 -14.85 -11.36 -3.85
CA ALA A 203 -15.94 -11.56 -2.88
C ALA A 203 -15.51 -11.02 -1.51
N TYR A 204 -15.75 -9.74 -1.26
CA TYR A 204 -15.39 -9.05 -0.02
C TYR A 204 -16.54 -9.14 1.00
N GLY A 205 -16.42 -10.03 1.99
CA GLY A 205 -17.53 -10.29 2.91
C GLY A 205 -18.76 -10.85 2.17
N THR A 206 -19.87 -10.09 2.16
CA THR A 206 -21.07 -10.43 1.38
C THR A 206 -21.16 -9.73 0.03
N ASN A 207 -20.17 -8.90 -0.29
CA ASN A 207 -20.22 -7.97 -1.41
C ASN A 207 -19.43 -8.49 -2.62
N SER A 208 -19.75 -7.92 -3.78
CA SER A 208 -19.04 -8.19 -5.03
C SER A 208 -18.28 -6.94 -5.46
N GLU A 209 -16.97 -6.94 -5.24
CA GLU A 209 -16.08 -5.81 -5.53
C GLU A 209 -15.15 -6.11 -6.69
N VAL A 210 -14.52 -5.08 -7.23
CA VAL A 210 -13.37 -5.20 -8.13
C VAL A 210 -12.16 -4.46 -7.59
N ILE A 211 -10.96 -4.94 -7.93
CA ILE A 211 -9.72 -4.19 -7.66
C ILE A 211 -9.58 -3.08 -8.71
N ALA A 212 -9.90 -1.84 -8.33
CA ALA A 212 -9.89 -0.68 -9.22
C ALA A 212 -8.56 0.09 -9.19
N HIS A 213 -7.84 0.01 -8.07
CA HIS A 213 -6.53 0.62 -7.88
C HIS A 213 -5.62 -0.27 -7.03
N ALA A 214 -4.33 -0.24 -7.33
CA ALA A 214 -3.28 -0.84 -6.53
C ALA A 214 -2.05 0.07 -6.52
N VAL A 215 -1.47 0.29 -5.35
CA VAL A 215 -0.24 1.06 -5.14
C VAL A 215 0.72 0.26 -4.27
N ALA A 216 2.02 0.47 -4.50
CA ALA A 216 3.07 -0.26 -3.82
C ALA A 216 4.31 0.62 -3.62
N GLU A 217 5.06 0.30 -2.56
CA GLU A 217 6.24 1.05 -2.15
C GLU A 217 7.46 0.15 -1.95
N SER A 218 8.49 0.45 -2.72
CA SER A 218 9.76 -0.25 -2.66
C SER A 218 10.76 0.56 -1.85
N PRO A 219 11.41 -0.01 -0.81
CA PRO A 219 12.49 0.69 -0.12
C PRO A 219 13.72 0.84 -1.03
N VAL A 220 14.50 1.91 -0.83
CA VAL A 220 15.74 2.18 -1.59
C VAL A 220 16.97 1.89 -0.72
N PRO A 221 17.91 1.03 -1.17
CA PRO A 221 17.89 0.28 -2.43
C PRO A 221 16.91 -0.91 -2.39
N GLU A 222 16.32 -1.22 -3.54
CA GLU A 222 15.29 -2.27 -3.68
C GLU A 222 15.79 -3.62 -3.16
N PRO A 223 14.92 -4.46 -2.54
CA PRO A 223 15.31 -5.74 -1.96
C PRO A 223 16.01 -6.69 -2.95
N ALA A 224 15.57 -6.69 -4.21
CA ALA A 224 16.19 -7.46 -5.28
C ALA A 224 17.65 -7.03 -5.56
N THR A 225 17.97 -5.74 -5.37
CA THR A 225 19.33 -5.21 -5.51
C THR A 225 20.27 -5.85 -4.48
N TRP A 226 19.81 -6.06 -3.24
CA TRP A 226 20.59 -6.72 -2.21
C TRP A 226 20.87 -8.19 -2.52
N LEU A 227 19.86 -8.92 -3.00
CA LEU A 227 20.01 -10.31 -3.42
C LEU A 227 21.04 -10.44 -4.56
N CYS A 228 20.97 -9.58 -5.56
CA CYS A 228 21.94 -9.56 -6.65
C CYS A 228 23.35 -9.17 -6.18
N ALA A 229 23.48 -8.15 -5.31
CA ALA A 229 24.77 -7.74 -4.77
C ALA A 229 25.42 -8.84 -3.90
N ALA A 230 24.63 -9.50 -3.05
CA ALA A 230 25.08 -10.61 -2.22
C ALA A 230 25.52 -11.82 -3.07
N ALA A 231 24.74 -12.19 -4.09
CA ALA A 231 25.10 -13.25 -5.03
C ALA A 231 26.38 -12.90 -5.82
N GLY A 232 26.53 -11.65 -6.26
CA GLY A 232 27.73 -11.16 -6.92
C GLY A 232 28.98 -11.26 -6.03
N LEU A 233 28.87 -10.85 -4.76
CA LEU A 233 29.95 -10.95 -3.78
C LEU A 233 30.31 -12.42 -3.48
N ALA A 234 29.31 -13.29 -3.31
CA ALA A 234 29.53 -14.72 -3.13
C ALA A 234 30.27 -15.35 -4.31
N ALA A 235 29.87 -15.02 -5.55
CA ALA A 235 30.55 -15.49 -6.76
C ALA A 235 32.01 -15.02 -6.84
N ILE A 236 32.31 -13.78 -6.40
CA ILE A 236 33.68 -13.26 -6.33
C ILE A 236 34.50 -14.01 -5.29
N ILE A 237 33.95 -14.28 -4.10
CA ILE A 237 34.63 -15.02 -3.03
C ILE A 237 34.97 -16.44 -3.49
N ILE A 238 33.99 -17.15 -4.07
CA ILE A 238 34.18 -18.52 -4.61
C ILE A 238 35.27 -18.52 -5.69
N ARG A 239 35.26 -17.53 -6.60
CA ARG A 239 36.29 -17.40 -7.66
C ARG A 239 37.69 -17.12 -7.09
N ARG A 240 37.81 -16.35 -6.01
CA ARG A 240 39.09 -16.10 -5.35
C ARG A 240 39.62 -17.35 -4.64
N GLN A 241 38.75 -18.11 -3.98
CA GLN A 241 39.12 -19.37 -3.33
C GLN A 241 39.62 -20.40 -4.35
N MET A 242 38.93 -20.57 -5.48
CA MET A 242 39.35 -21.50 -6.53
C MET A 242 40.73 -21.15 -7.15
N ARG A 243 41.08 -19.86 -7.24
CA ARG A 243 42.39 -19.41 -7.72
C ARG A 243 43.52 -19.56 -6.71
N ALA A 244 43.21 -19.62 -5.43
CA ALA A 244 44.21 -19.81 -4.38
C ALA A 244 44.59 -21.30 -4.20
N THR A 245 43.77 -22.21 -4.72
CA THR A 245 43.94 -23.67 -4.62
C THR A 245 44.47 -24.31 -5.91
N SER A 246 44.83 -23.52 -6.92
CA SER A 246 45.41 -23.93 -8.21
C SER A 246 46.85 -23.43 -8.35
#